data_AF-A0A3C1G831-F1
#
_entry.id   AF-A0A3C1G831-F1
#
_cell.length_a   1.000
_cell.length_b   1.000
_cell.length_c   1.000
_cell.angle_alpha   90.00
_cell.angle_beta   90.00
_cell.angle_gamma   90.00
#
_symmetry.space_group_name_H-M   'P 1'
#
loop_
_entity.id
_entity.type
_entity.pdbx_description
1 polymer ?
#
loop_
_entity_poly.entity_id
_entity_poly.type
_entity_poly.pdbx_seq_one_letter_code
_entity_poly.pdbx_strand_id
1 'polypeptide(L)'
;MRRTRLRRASPRTQGKRALWARVRARVLERAGGRCEVLSCRQPTHEVHHVVKRSQGGPHAPDNGVALCRVHHDQTDAPYSRGRLVIRRIGEGFSARIETAPDKWAARTA
;
A
#
# COMPACT_ATOMS: atom_id res chain seq x y z
N MET A 1 -7.33 33.00 12.27
CA MET A 1 -6.27 32.08 11.83
C MET A 1 -5.78 32.47 10.43
N ARG A 2 -4.52 32.91 10.28
CA ARG A 2 -3.94 33.16 8.94
C ARG A 2 -3.62 31.81 8.27
N ARG A 3 -4.31 31.48 7.19
CA ARG A 3 -3.95 30.33 6.34
C ARG A 3 -2.77 30.73 5.46
N THR A 4 -1.57 30.29 5.82
CA THR A 4 -0.37 30.46 4.98
C THR A 4 -0.54 29.65 3.70
N ARG A 5 -0.35 30.28 2.53
CA ARG A 5 -0.40 29.58 1.23
C ARG A 5 0.70 28.52 1.19
N LEU A 6 0.34 27.26 0.96
CA LEU A 6 1.32 26.18 0.76
C LEU A 6 2.18 26.51 -0.47
N ARG A 7 3.51 26.48 -0.29
CA ARG A 7 4.44 26.63 -1.41
C ARG A 7 4.26 25.48 -2.40
N ARG A 8 4.44 25.77 -3.68
CA ARG A 8 4.45 24.74 -4.73
C ARG A 8 5.53 23.70 -4.40
N ALA A 9 5.21 22.42 -4.58
CA ALA A 9 6.16 21.34 -4.40
C ALA A 9 7.31 21.46 -5.42
N SER A 10 8.52 21.04 -5.05
CA SER A 10 9.67 21.07 -5.95
C SER A 10 9.43 20.22 -7.21
N PRO A 11 10.10 20.53 -8.35
CA PRO A 11 9.96 19.76 -9.59
C PRO A 11 10.19 18.26 -9.40
N ARG A 12 11.19 17.88 -8.59
CA ARG A 12 11.47 16.48 -8.22
C ARG A 12 10.30 15.82 -7.49
N THR A 13 9.64 16.54 -6.58
CA THR A 13 8.47 16.04 -5.86
C THR A 13 7.27 15.87 -6.79
N GLN A 14 7.07 16.82 -7.71
CA GLN A 14 6.02 16.73 -8.73
C GLN A 14 6.25 15.54 -9.67
N GLY A 15 7.48 15.32 -10.13
CA GLY A 15 7.84 14.15 -10.95
C GLY A 15 7.57 12.83 -10.25
N LYS A 16 7.91 12.71 -8.95
CA LYS A 16 7.58 11.51 -8.15
C LYS A 16 6.06 11.28 -8.03
N ARG A 17 5.27 12.34 -7.86
CA ARG A 17 3.80 12.25 -7.82
C ARG A 17 3.23 11.78 -9.16
N ALA A 18 3.75 12.30 -10.28
CA ALA A 18 3.34 11.90 -11.62
C ALA A 18 3.71 10.43 -11.91
N LEU A 19 4.92 10.01 -11.54
CA LEU A 19 5.34 8.60 -11.64
C LEU A 19 4.39 7.70 -10.83
N TRP A 20 4.10 8.06 -9.58
CA TRP A 20 3.19 7.28 -8.74
C TRP A 20 1.77 7.23 -9.32
N ALA A 21 1.26 8.31 -9.91
CA ALA A 21 -0.04 8.31 -10.56
C ALA A 21 -0.11 7.29 -11.70
N ARG A 22 0.94 7.18 -12.52
CA ARG A 22 1.05 6.19 -13.60
C ARG A 22 1.09 4.76 -13.05
N VAL A 23 1.93 4.52 -12.05
CA VAL A 23 2.03 3.21 -11.38
C VAL A 23 0.70 2.80 -10.76
N ARG A 24 0.03 3.72 -10.07
CA ARG A 24 -1.29 3.48 -9.49
C ARG A 24 -2.32 3.10 -10.54
N ALA A 25 -2.37 3.82 -11.67
CA ALA A 25 -3.28 3.49 -12.76
C ALA A 25 -3.03 2.06 -13.29
N ARG A 26 -1.76 1.71 -13.52
CA ARG A 26 -1.38 0.36 -13.99
C ARG A 26 -1.78 -0.76 -13.02
N VAL A 27 -1.61 -0.54 -11.72
CA VAL A 27 -2.00 -1.52 -10.70
C VAL A 27 -3.52 -1.69 -10.65
N LEU A 28 -4.28 -0.60 -10.70
CA LEU A 28 -5.75 -0.67 -10.72
C LEU A 28 -6.27 -1.33 -11.99
N GLU A 29 -5.64 -1.08 -13.14
CA GLU A 29 -5.93 -1.77 -14.40
C GLU A 29 -5.68 -3.27 -14.28
N ARG A 30 -4.50 -3.68 -13.79
CA ARG A 30 -4.17 -5.10 -13.53
C ARG A 30 -5.21 -5.77 -12.64
N ALA A 31 -5.61 -5.10 -11.57
CA ALA A 31 -6.55 -5.62 -10.59
C ALA A 31 -8.03 -5.54 -11.03
N GLY A 32 -8.31 -4.99 -12.22
CA GLY A 32 -9.69 -4.74 -12.67
C GLY A 32 -10.49 -3.84 -11.73
N GLY A 33 -9.81 -2.94 -11.00
CA GLY A 33 -10.40 -2.06 -9.99
C GLY A 33 -10.94 -2.79 -8.75
N ARG A 34 -10.45 -4.00 -8.44
CA ARG A 34 -10.88 -4.80 -7.29
C ARG A 34 -9.75 -5.07 -6.32
N CYS A 35 -10.10 -5.38 -5.07
CA CYS A 35 -9.16 -5.80 -4.05
C CYS A 35 -8.44 -7.10 -4.45
N GLU A 36 -7.12 -7.14 -4.34
CA GLU A 36 -6.27 -8.30 -4.68
C GLU A 36 -6.07 -9.26 -3.49
N VAL A 37 -6.68 -8.99 -2.34
CA VAL A 37 -6.73 -9.94 -1.21
C VAL A 37 -7.60 -11.12 -1.61
N LEU A 38 -7.07 -12.34 -1.46
CA LEU A 38 -7.80 -13.59 -1.75
C LEU A 38 -9.17 -13.58 -1.06
N SER A 39 -10.19 -14.01 -1.80
CA SER A 39 -11.61 -14.03 -1.38
C SER A 39 -12.27 -12.66 -1.18
N CYS A 40 -11.57 -11.54 -1.41
CA CYS A 40 -12.19 -10.21 -1.46
C CYS A 40 -12.50 -9.81 -2.91
N ARG A 41 -13.70 -9.29 -3.17
CA ARG A 41 -14.11 -8.77 -4.49
C ARG A 41 -14.56 -7.31 -4.47
N GLN A 42 -14.30 -6.62 -3.36
CA GLN A 42 -14.73 -5.24 -3.18
C GLN A 42 -14.02 -4.32 -4.19
N PRO A 43 -14.74 -3.33 -4.76
CA PRO A 43 -14.13 -2.33 -5.62
C PRO A 43 -13.10 -1.51 -4.85
N THR A 44 -12.07 -1.02 -5.54
CA THR A 44 -11.08 -0.14 -4.94
C THR A 44 -10.47 0.85 -5.94
N HIS A 45 -10.05 1.98 -5.39
CA HIS A 45 -9.21 2.97 -6.05
C HIS A 45 -7.91 3.22 -5.26
N GLU A 46 -7.64 2.43 -4.22
CA GLU A 46 -6.47 2.56 -3.36
C GLU A 46 -5.40 1.53 -3.73
N VAL A 47 -4.14 1.96 -3.77
CA VAL A 47 -2.98 1.10 -4.04
C VAL A 47 -2.00 1.25 -2.89
N HIS A 48 -1.68 0.12 -2.27
CA HIS A 48 -0.73 0.02 -1.18
C HIS A 48 0.66 -0.37 -1.68
N HIS A 49 1.71 0.15 -1.02
CA HIS A 49 3.08 -0.28 -1.24
C HIS A 49 3.37 -1.53 -0.41
N VAL A 50 3.59 -2.69 -1.05
CA VAL A 50 3.91 -3.95 -0.36
C VAL A 50 5.17 -3.81 0.49
N VAL A 51 6.26 -3.32 -0.12
CA VAL A 51 7.42 -2.79 0.61
C VAL A 51 7.21 -1.31 0.81
N LYS A 52 7.12 -0.87 2.07
CA LYS A 52 6.80 0.52 2.40
C LYS A 52 7.83 1.49 1.85
N ARG A 53 7.38 2.68 1.48
CA ARG A 53 8.27 3.77 1.03
C ARG A 53 9.33 4.15 2.05
N SER A 54 8.99 4.12 3.34
CA SER A 54 9.94 4.39 4.44
C SER A 54 11.02 3.32 4.59
N GLN A 55 10.81 2.14 4.01
CA GLN A 55 11.77 1.03 3.95
C GLN A 55 12.51 0.96 2.61
N GLY A 56 12.41 2.01 1.78
CA GLY A 56 13.05 2.07 0.47
C GLY A 56 12.27 1.39 -0.66
N GLY A 57 11.01 0.99 -0.43
CA GLY A 57 10.19 0.34 -1.45
C GLY A 57 10.01 1.19 -2.72
N PRO A 58 10.14 0.60 -3.92
CA PRO A 58 10.10 1.34 -5.18
C PRO A 58 8.66 1.76 -5.56
N HIS A 59 8.56 2.82 -6.36
CA HIS A 59 7.33 3.15 -7.10
C HIS A 59 7.27 2.28 -8.37
N ALA A 60 7.05 0.98 -8.19
CA ALA A 60 6.93 0.00 -9.28
C ALA A 60 5.56 -0.69 -9.20
N PRO A 61 4.94 -1.08 -10.35
CA PRO A 61 3.66 -1.79 -10.35
C PRO A 61 3.69 -3.09 -9.54
N ASP A 62 4.82 -3.79 -9.52
CA ASP A 62 4.98 -5.06 -8.78
C ASP A 62 5.07 -4.86 -7.26
N ASN A 63 5.42 -3.64 -6.82
CA ASN A 63 5.40 -3.25 -5.42
C ASN A 63 4.06 -2.61 -5.01
N GLY A 64 3.11 -2.50 -5.94
CA GLY A 64 1.77 -1.97 -5.70
C GLY A 64 0.74 -3.09 -5.65
N VAL A 65 -0.13 -3.07 -4.64
CA VAL A 65 -1.28 -3.97 -4.50
C VAL A 65 -2.56 -3.17 -4.33
N ALA A 66 -3.60 -3.50 -5.10
CA ALA A 66 -4.91 -2.85 -4.99
C ALA A 66 -5.67 -3.42 -3.79
N LEU A 67 -6.09 -2.56 -2.87
CA LEU A 67 -6.78 -2.97 -1.63
C LEU A 67 -8.02 -2.15 -1.43
N CYS A 68 -9.14 -2.77 -1.05
CA CYS A 68 -10.28 -1.99 -0.54
C CYS A 68 -9.91 -1.28 0.76
N ARG A 69 -10.69 -0.26 1.13
CA ARG A 69 -10.41 0.57 2.29
C ARG A 69 -10.16 -0.22 3.59
N VAL A 70 -10.97 -1.25 3.83
CA VAL A 70 -10.87 -2.11 5.02
C VAL A 70 -9.52 -2.82 5.09
N HIS A 71 -9.13 -3.51 4.02
CA HIS A 71 -7.84 -4.20 3.97
C HIS A 71 -6.67 -3.21 3.96
N HIS A 72 -6.84 -2.06 3.30
CA HIS A 72 -5.83 -1.01 3.30
C HIS A 72 -5.55 -0.52 4.73
N ASP A 73 -6.58 -0.16 5.48
CA ASP A 73 -6.45 0.28 6.87
C ASP A 73 -5.87 -0.85 7.76
N GLN A 74 -6.20 -2.11 7.49
CA GLN A 74 -5.65 -3.26 8.21
C GLN A 74 -4.14 -3.46 7.98
N THR A 75 -3.58 -3.00 6.85
CA THR A 75 -2.11 -3.01 6.65
C THR A 75 -1.38 -2.01 7.55
N ASP A 76 -2.08 -1.01 8.08
CA ASP A 76 -1.52 0.00 8.99
C ASP A 76 -1.93 -0.21 10.45
N ALA A 77 -2.79 -1.20 10.73
CA ALA A 77 -3.15 -1.61 12.08
C ALA A 77 -1.91 -2.04 12.90
N PRO A 78 -1.91 -1.79 14.23
CA PRO A 78 -0.88 -2.33 15.10
C PRO A 78 -0.94 -3.87 15.12
N TYR A 79 0.21 -4.52 15.24
CA TYR A 79 0.29 -5.99 15.30
C TYR A 79 -0.55 -6.59 16.44
N SER A 80 -0.73 -5.85 17.54
CA SER A 80 -1.57 -6.29 18.66
C SER A 80 -3.06 -6.41 18.32
N ARG A 81 -3.52 -5.79 17.22
CA ARG A 81 -4.89 -5.88 16.71
C ARG A 81 -5.01 -6.69 15.42
N GLY A 82 -3.95 -7.39 15.03
CA GLY A 82 -3.88 -8.12 13.77
C GLY A 82 -3.60 -7.19 12.60
N ARG A 83 -2.36 -7.22 12.12
CA ARG A 83 -1.92 -6.46 10.96
C ARG A 83 -2.01 -7.31 9.70
N LEU A 84 -2.60 -6.78 8.63
CA LEU A 84 -2.55 -7.42 7.33
C LEU A 84 -1.15 -7.26 6.73
N VAL A 85 -0.43 -8.37 6.62
CA VAL A 85 0.89 -8.44 5.98
C VAL A 85 0.73 -9.03 4.59
N ILE A 86 1.19 -8.28 3.59
CA ILE A 86 1.10 -8.65 2.20
C ILE A 86 2.50 -9.04 1.71
N ARG A 87 2.60 -10.17 1.04
CA ARG A 87 3.82 -10.65 0.39
C ARG A 87 3.52 -11.01 -1.06
N ARG A 88 4.44 -10.73 -1.97
CA ARG A 88 4.31 -11.11 -3.37
C ARG A 88 4.58 -12.60 -3.54
N ILE A 89 3.74 -13.30 -4.30
CA ILE A 89 3.87 -14.73 -4.61
C ILE A 89 3.69 -14.94 -6.13
N GLY A 90 4.77 -15.17 -6.86
CA GLY A 90 4.71 -15.28 -8.32
C GLY A 90 4.07 -14.04 -8.95
N GLU A 91 2.96 -14.23 -9.67
CA GLU A 91 2.18 -13.17 -10.31
C GLU A 91 1.14 -12.50 -9.40
N GLY A 92 0.93 -13.00 -8.18
CA GLY A 92 -0.09 -12.50 -7.25
C GLY A 92 0.47 -12.07 -5.89
N PHE A 93 -0.44 -11.96 -4.91
CA PHE A 93 -0.12 -11.59 -3.55
C PHE A 93 -0.77 -12.54 -2.54
N SER A 94 -0.02 -12.87 -1.49
CA SER A 94 -0.56 -13.50 -0.29
C SER A 94 -0.78 -12.41 0.74
N ALA A 95 -1.96 -12.38 1.35
CA ALA A 95 -2.27 -11.50 2.46
C ALA A 95 -2.62 -12.36 3.68
N ARG A 96 -1.94 -12.12 4.80
CA ARG A 96 -2.16 -12.84 6.06
C ARG A 96 -2.25 -11.85 7.21
N ILE A 97 -3.10 -12.15 8.18
CA ILE A 97 -3.13 -11.38 9.43
C ILE A 97 -2.03 -11.92 10.32
N GLU A 98 -1.09 -11.06 10.69
CA GLU A 98 -0.05 -11.36 11.67
C GLU A 98 -0.39 -10.63 12.98
N THR A 99 -0.37 -11.37 14.08
CA THR A 99 -0.55 -10.85 15.43
C THR A 99 0.75 -10.98 16.21
N ALA A 100 1.15 -9.90 16.89
CA ALA A 100 2.30 -9.88 17.77
C ALA A 100 2.11 -8.74 18.80
N PRO A 101 2.76 -8.81 19.99
CA PRO A 101 2.68 -7.75 20.99
C PRO A 101 3.10 -6.39 20.42
N ASP A 102 4.16 -6.38 19.60
CA ASP A 102 4.67 -5.21 18.90
C ASP A 102 5.36 -5.59 17.56
N LYS A 103 5.88 -4.57 16.87
CA LYS A 103 6.56 -4.73 15.57
C LYS A 103 7.94 -5.40 15.66
N TRP A 104 8.58 -5.42 16.83
CA TRP A 104 9.89 -6.01 17.03
C TRP A 104 9.76 -7.52 17.22
N ALA A 105 8.78 -7.94 18.03
CA ALA A 105 8.40 -9.35 18.14
C ALA A 105 8.03 -9.94 16.77
N ALA A 106 7.24 -9.21 15.96
CA ALA A 106 6.86 -9.63 14.61
C ALA A 106 8.03 -9.78 13.62
N ARG A 107 9.19 -9.17 13.87
CA ARG A 107 10.37 -9.24 12.99
C ARG A 107 11.30 -10.41 13.30
N THR A 108 11.13 -11.03 14.46
CA THR A 108 12.05 -12.05 15.00
C THR A 108 11.47 -13.46 14.92
N ALA A 109 10.20 -13.58 14.51
CA ALA A 109 9.47 -14.83 14.26
C ALA A 109 9.49 -15.19 12.77
#